data_AF-A0A7C6LBP6-F1
#
_entry.id   AF-A0A7C6LBP6-F1
#
_cell.length_a   1.000
_cell.length_b   1.000
_cell.length_c   1.000
_cell.angle_alpha   90.00
_cell.angle_beta   90.00
_cell.angle_gamma   90.00
#
_symmetry.space_group_name_H-M   'P 1'
#
loop_
_entity.id
_entity.type
_entity.pdbx_description
1 polymer ?
#
loop_
_entity_poly.entity_id
_entity_poly.type
_entity_poly.pdbx_seq_one_letter_code
_entity_poly.pdbx_strand_id
1 'polypeptide(L)'
;MTKEERAALVAECRASGLTAKEWCRQNGIKYSQYCSWDTRVNQETKQGETPQWVNVTLVKDDNWNNEIKITCGRFNILVGPDFNPTLLGEVLKVVQALC
;
A
#
# COMPACT_ATOMS: atom_id res chain seq x y z
N MET A 1 -18.27 21.08 24.82
CA MET A 1 -18.10 20.37 23.55
C MET A 1 -18.60 18.94 23.67
N THR A 2 -19.87 18.75 23.29
CA THR A 2 -20.60 17.48 23.31
C THR A 2 -20.09 16.52 22.23
N LYS A 3 -20.63 15.31 22.21
CA LYS A 3 -20.26 14.29 21.21
C LYS A 3 -20.76 14.69 19.81
N GLU A 4 -21.96 15.24 19.74
CA GLU A 4 -22.65 15.66 18.52
C GLU A 4 -21.89 16.82 17.86
N GLU A 5 -21.44 17.81 18.64
CA GLU A 5 -20.63 18.93 18.14
C GLU A 5 -19.30 18.46 17.54
N ARG A 6 -18.65 17.46 18.15
CA ARG A 6 -17.39 16.88 17.63
C ARG A 6 -17.62 16.15 16.31
N ALA A 7 -18.71 15.40 16.22
CA ALA A 7 -19.08 14.68 15.00
C ALA A 7 -19.39 15.64 13.84
N ALA A 8 -20.09 16.75 14.13
CA ALA A 8 -20.38 17.79 13.14
C ALA A 8 -19.09 18.42 12.59
N LEU A 9 -18.12 18.75 13.44
CA LEU A 9 -16.83 19.31 13.01
C LEU A 9 -15.99 18.32 12.21
N VAL A 10 -16.02 17.02 12.55
CA VAL A 10 -15.37 15.98 11.74
C VAL A 10 -16.03 15.88 10.36
N ALA A 11 -17.37 15.96 10.28
CA ALA A 11 -18.09 15.95 9.02
C ALA A 11 -17.76 17.20 8.17
N GLU A 12 -17.69 18.38 8.78
CA GLU A 12 -17.30 19.62 8.11
C GLU A 12 -15.87 19.55 7.58
N CYS A 13 -14.93 19.06 8.38
CA CYS A 13 -13.54 18.86 7.95
C CYS A 13 -13.46 17.93 6.75
N ARG A 14 -14.22 16.82 6.74
CA ARG A 14 -14.26 15.87 5.62
C ARG A 14 -14.90 16.48 4.36
N ALA A 15 -15.92 17.32 4.52
CA ALA A 15 -16.58 18.02 3.42
C ALA A 15 -15.75 19.20 2.86
N SER A 16 -14.84 19.76 3.67
CA SER A 16 -14.05 20.93 3.28
C SER A 16 -13.08 20.70 2.12
N GLY A 17 -12.73 19.44 1.83
CA GLY A 17 -11.71 19.09 0.83
C GLY A 17 -10.28 19.47 1.21
N LEU A 18 -10.07 20.08 2.38
CA LEU A 18 -8.76 20.40 2.93
C LEU A 18 -8.18 19.21 3.69
N THR A 19 -6.85 19.18 3.84
CA THR A 19 -6.23 18.24 4.78
C THR A 19 -6.66 18.58 6.21
N ALA A 20 -6.87 17.56 7.05
CA ALA A 20 -7.29 17.75 8.43
C ALA A 20 -6.37 18.70 9.22
N LYS A 21 -5.07 18.68 8.94
CA LYS A 21 -4.08 19.58 9.57
C LYS A 21 -4.32 21.04 9.19
N GLU A 22 -4.63 21.31 7.93
CA GLU A 22 -4.89 22.65 7.43
C GLU A 22 -6.25 23.17 7.91
N TRP A 23 -7.28 22.34 7.87
CA TRP A 23 -8.60 22.68 8.41
C TRP A 23 -8.54 22.99 9.92
N CYS A 24 -7.79 22.18 10.70
CA CYS A 24 -7.55 22.44 12.12
C CYS A 24 -6.85 23.78 12.37
N ARG A 25 -5.87 24.13 11.54
CA ARG A 25 -5.14 25.40 11.63
C ARG A 25 -6.07 26.60 11.41
N GLN A 26 -6.96 26.51 10.42
CA GLN A 26 -7.93 27.57 10.10
C GLN A 26 -9.02 27.71 11.18
N ASN A 27 -9.47 26.59 11.75
CA ASN A 27 -10.52 26.56 12.77
C ASN A 27 -10.00 26.73 14.22
N GLY A 28 -8.70 26.94 14.42
CA GLY A 28 -8.10 27.10 15.75
C GLY A 28 -8.16 25.83 16.61
N ILE A 29 -8.29 24.66 15.99
CA ILE A 29 -8.40 23.37 16.67
C ILE A 29 -7.02 22.71 16.72
N LYS A 30 -6.67 22.13 17.87
CA LYS A 30 -5.45 21.32 17.98
C LYS A 30 -5.61 20.03 17.17
N TYR A 31 -4.68 19.78 16.25
CA TYR A 31 -4.73 18.60 15.38
C TYR A 31 -4.84 17.27 16.16
N SER A 32 -4.11 17.11 17.27
CA SER A 32 -4.19 15.90 18.10
C SER A 32 -5.57 15.67 18.72
N GLN A 33 -6.25 16.75 19.08
CA GLN A 33 -7.61 16.73 19.62
C GLN A 33 -8.62 16.34 18.52
N TYR A 34 -8.45 16.89 17.31
CA TYR A 34 -9.22 16.48 16.14
C TYR A 34 -9.04 14.99 15.82
N CYS A 35 -7.81 14.47 15.78
CA CYS A 35 -7.55 13.05 15.52
C CYS A 35 -8.27 12.13 16.52
N SER A 36 -8.35 12.55 17.78
CA SER A 36 -9.07 11.80 18.81
C SER A 36 -10.58 11.75 18.54
N TRP A 37 -11.16 12.82 18.00
CA TRP A 37 -12.57 12.87 17.60
C TRP A 37 -12.82 12.04 16.34
N ASP A 38 -12.00 12.20 15.32
CA ASP A 38 -12.10 11.45 14.06
C ASP A 38 -12.03 9.94 14.31
N THR A 39 -11.10 9.51 15.18
CA THR A 39 -10.97 8.10 15.60
C THR A 39 -12.25 7.60 16.29
N ARG A 40 -12.81 8.40 17.22
CA ARG A 40 -14.04 8.04 17.93
C ARG A 40 -15.22 7.91 16.97
N VAL A 41 -15.40 8.87 16.07
CA VAL A 41 -16.45 8.84 15.03
C VAL A 41 -16.31 7.61 14.14
N ASN A 42 -15.08 7.26 13.74
CA ASN A 42 -14.83 6.06 12.94
C ASN A 42 -15.13 4.76 13.70
N GLN A 43 -14.77 4.68 14.97
CA GLN A 43 -15.08 3.51 15.81
C GLN A 43 -16.59 3.32 16.02
N GLU A 44 -17.32 4.40 16.25
CA GLU A 44 -18.78 4.36 16.42
C GLU A 44 -19.48 3.99 15.11
N THR A 45 -18.94 4.40 13.96
CA THR A 45 -19.44 3.98 12.64
C THR A 45 -19.25 2.46 12.45
N LYS A 46 -18.10 1.92 12.89
CA LYS A 46 -17.73 0.50 12.76
C LYS A 46 -18.40 -0.42 13.77
N GLN A 47 -18.90 0.08 14.90
CA GLN A 47 -19.55 -0.75 15.93
C GLN A 47 -20.84 -1.45 15.45
N GLY A 48 -21.41 -1.04 14.30
CA GLY A 48 -22.53 -1.72 13.65
C GLY A 48 -22.14 -2.72 12.54
N GLU A 49 -20.87 -2.75 12.14
CA GLU A 49 -20.39 -3.58 11.04
C GLU A 49 -19.58 -4.75 11.61
N THR A 50 -20.10 -5.97 11.47
CA THR A 50 -19.28 -7.16 11.71
C THR A 50 -18.13 -7.15 10.72
N PRO A 51 -16.87 -7.36 11.16
CA PRO A 51 -15.73 -7.36 10.24
C PRO A 51 -15.94 -8.43 9.17
N GLN A 52 -16.22 -7.99 7.95
CA GLN A 52 -16.50 -8.87 6.83
C GLN A 52 -15.17 -9.30 6.21
N TRP A 53 -14.79 -10.54 6.45
CA TRP A 53 -13.62 -11.14 5.81
C TRP A 53 -13.89 -11.30 4.32
N VAL A 54 -13.13 -10.60 3.50
CA VAL A 54 -13.11 -10.83 2.05
C VAL A 54 -12.15 -11.99 1.76
N ASN A 55 -12.63 -13.00 1.04
CA ASN A 55 -11.76 -14.06 0.56
C ASN A 55 -10.87 -13.49 -0.55
N VAL A 56 -9.59 -13.33 -0.25
CA VAL A 56 -8.58 -12.99 -1.25
C VAL A 56 -8.23 -14.28 -1.97
N THR A 57 -8.76 -14.45 -3.18
CA THR A 57 -8.28 -15.50 -4.08
C THR A 57 -6.90 -15.05 -4.55
N LEU A 58 -5.85 -15.64 -3.97
CA LEU A 58 -4.53 -15.59 -4.57
C LEU A 58 -4.67 -16.26 -5.93
N VAL A 59 -4.61 -15.48 -7.00
CA VAL A 59 -4.40 -16.02 -8.34
C VAL A 59 -3.04 -16.66 -8.26
N LYS A 60 -3.00 -17.97 -8.02
CA LYS A 60 -1.81 -18.74 -8.33
C LYS A 60 -1.67 -18.61 -9.83
N ASP A 61 -0.70 -17.82 -10.26
CA ASP A 61 -0.03 -18.10 -11.52
C ASP A 61 0.57 -19.50 -11.35
N ASP A 62 -0.23 -20.54 -11.62
CA ASP A 62 0.24 -21.90 -11.89
C ASP A 62 0.93 -21.94 -13.26
N ASN A 63 1.47 -20.81 -13.72
CA ASN A 63 2.46 -20.81 -14.76
C ASN A 63 3.75 -21.30 -14.10
N TRP A 64 3.95 -22.61 -14.10
CA TRP A 64 5.28 -23.21 -14.07
C TRP A 64 6.04 -22.82 -15.34
N ASN A 65 6.17 -21.52 -15.58
CA ASN A 65 7.27 -20.99 -16.33
C ASN A 65 8.49 -21.52 -15.57
N ASN A 66 9.15 -22.53 -16.12
CA ASN A 66 10.41 -23.07 -15.65
C ASN A 66 11.50 -22.00 -15.89
N GLU A 67 11.23 -20.79 -15.43
CA GLU A 67 12.00 -19.59 -15.62
C GLU A 67 12.95 -19.47 -14.45
N ILE A 68 14.24 -19.52 -14.75
CA ILE A 68 15.28 -19.32 -13.76
C ILE A 68 15.53 -17.81 -13.69
N LYS A 69 15.24 -17.21 -12.54
CA LYS A 69 15.62 -15.82 -12.25
C LYS A 69 17.01 -15.79 -11.61
N ILE A 70 17.97 -15.20 -12.30
CA ILE A 70 19.33 -14.97 -11.82
C ILE A 70 19.45 -13.49 -11.45
N THR A 71 19.93 -13.21 -10.25
CA THR A 71 20.16 -11.83 -9.76
C THR A 71 21.65 -11.65 -9.47
N CYS A 72 22.28 -10.67 -10.10
CA CYS A 72 23.70 -10.34 -9.92
C CYS A 72 23.89 -8.82 -9.88
N GLY A 73 24.18 -8.27 -8.69
CA GLY A 73 24.29 -6.82 -8.50
C GLY A 73 23.03 -6.08 -8.94
N ARG A 74 23.16 -5.25 -9.98
CA ARG A 74 22.04 -4.48 -10.57
C ARG A 74 21.30 -5.23 -11.68
N PHE A 75 21.77 -6.41 -12.08
CA PHE A 75 21.22 -7.17 -13.19
C PHE A 75 20.24 -8.23 -12.70
N ASN A 76 19.11 -8.32 -13.38
CA ASN A 76 18.12 -9.37 -13.23
C ASN A 76 18.00 -10.06 -14.60
N ILE A 77 18.29 -11.35 -14.66
CA ILE A 77 18.21 -12.16 -15.86
C ILE A 77 17.11 -13.19 -15.64
N LEU A 78 16.15 -13.22 -16.55
CA LEU A 78 15.07 -14.22 -16.56
C LEU A 78 15.35 -15.20 -17.70
N VAL A 79 15.42 -16.49 -17.39
CA VAL A 79 15.80 -17.54 -18.34
C VAL A 79 14.67 -18.54 -18.46
N GLY A 80 13.94 -18.54 -19.58
CA GLY A 80 12.87 -19.50 -19.85
C GLY A 80 13.36 -20.93 -20.13
N PRO A 81 12.44 -21.93 -20.19
CA PRO A 81 12.78 -23.35 -20.35
C PRO A 81 13.59 -23.67 -21.61
N ASP A 82 13.30 -23.00 -22.73
CA ASP A 82 13.90 -23.29 -24.05
C ASP A 82 15.12 -22.40 -24.36
N PHE A 83 15.85 -21.99 -23.33
CA PHE A 83 17.02 -21.12 -23.51
C PHE A 83 18.19 -21.85 -24.17
N ASN A 84 19.04 -21.09 -24.86
CA ASN A 84 20.30 -21.60 -25.40
C ASN A 84 21.39 -21.58 -24.31
N PRO A 85 21.93 -22.74 -23.88
CA PRO A 85 22.92 -22.79 -22.81
C PRO A 85 24.24 -22.10 -23.16
N THR A 86 24.66 -22.17 -24.42
CA THR A 86 25.90 -21.55 -24.89
C THR A 86 25.79 -20.03 -24.85
N LEU A 87 24.68 -19.48 -25.36
CA LEU A 87 24.43 -18.05 -25.35
C LEU A 87 24.31 -17.52 -23.91
N LEU A 88 23.60 -18.22 -23.03
CA LEU A 88 23.49 -17.82 -21.63
C LEU A 88 24.87 -17.80 -20.96
N GLY A 89 25.72 -18.79 -21.22
CA GLY A 89 27.10 -18.83 -20.72
C GLY A 89 27.94 -17.65 -21.19
N GLU A 90 27.80 -17.23 -22.45
CA GLU A 90 28.49 -16.04 -22.98
C GLU A 90 28.01 -14.75 -22.32
N VAL A 91 26.69 -14.58 -22.15
CA VAL A 91 26.11 -13.43 -21.45
C VAL A 91 26.61 -13.35 -20.01
N LEU A 92 26.63 -14.47 -19.29
CA LEU A 92 27.09 -14.51 -17.89
C LEU A 92 28.58 -14.15 -17.76
N LYS A 93 29.43 -14.55 -18.71
CA LYS A 93 30.85 -14.14 -18.72
C LYS A 93 31.02 -12.63 -18.86
N VAL A 94 30.22 -11.99 -19.71
CA VAL A 94 30.23 -10.53 -19.89
C VAL A 94 29.73 -9.84 -18.61
N VAL A 95 28.63 -10.31 -18.03
CA VAL A 95 28.10 -9.75 -16.78
C VAL A 95 29.09 -9.88 -15.62
N GLN A 96 29.80 -11.01 -15.53
CA GLN A 96 30.85 -11.23 -14.53
C GLN A 96 32.02 -10.24 -14.69
N ALA A 97 32.40 -9.88 -15.92
CA ALA A 97 33.48 -8.92 -16.15
C ALA A 97 33.09 -7.46 -15.79
N LEU A 98 31.79 -7.17 -15.67
CA LEU A 98 31.23 -5.84 -15.38
C LEU A 98 30.84 -5.65 -13.90
N CYS A 99 30.91 -6.70 -13.09
CA CYS A 99 30.60 -6.71 -11.66
C CYS A 99 31.86 -6.92 -10.83
#